data_AF-A0A955N516-F1
#
_entry.id   AF-A0A955N516-F1
#
_cell.length_a   1.000
_cell.length_b   1.000
_cell.length_c   1.000
_cell.angle_alpha   90.00
_cell.angle_beta   90.00
_cell.angle_gamma   90.00
#
_symmetry.space_group_name_H-M   'P 1'
#
loop_
_entity.id
_entity.type
_entity.pdbx_description
1 polymer ?
#
loop_
_entity_poly.entity_id
_entity_poly.type
_entity_poly.pdbx_seq_one_letter_code
_entity_poly.pdbx_strand_id
1 'polypeptide(L)' 'MNHPIRYERPFFWLLASVMCALLLLGSACQKAPGTARDQLIYISEEKEIALGLAAFREVLKSAPLSRDPEVTLMVNRVG' A
#
# COMPACT_ATOMS: atom_id res chain seq x y z
N MET A 1 -1.41 26.35 50.80
CA MET A 1 -1.05 26.43 49.36
C MET A 1 -0.01 25.37 49.06
N ASN A 2 -0.19 24.61 47.97
CA ASN A 2 0.83 23.87 47.18
C ASN A 2 0.68 22.33 47.05
N HIS A 3 -0.24 21.97 46.13
CA HIS A 3 -0.19 21.00 45.03
C HIS A 3 0.17 19.49 45.22
N PRO A 4 -0.72 18.57 44.77
CA PRO A 4 -0.39 17.16 44.51
C PRO A 4 0.16 16.98 43.08
N ILE A 5 1.47 16.75 42.90
CA ILE A 5 2.12 16.68 41.56
C ILE A 5 2.62 15.25 41.18
N ARG A 6 2.36 14.22 41.99
CA ARG A 6 2.98 12.89 41.76
C ARG A 6 2.16 11.91 40.88
N TYR A 7 0.89 12.17 40.60
CA TYR A 7 0.01 11.26 39.82
C TYR A 7 -0.05 11.54 38.31
N GLU A 8 0.46 12.68 37.83
CA GLU A 8 0.31 13.14 36.44
C GLU A 8 1.30 12.50 35.43
N ARG A 9 2.42 11.95 35.93
CA ARG A 9 3.50 11.41 35.08
C ARG A 9 3.12 10.14 34.29
N PRO A 10 2.52 9.08 34.87
CA PRO A 10 2.22 7.86 34.12
C PRO A 10 1.16 8.10 33.02
N PHE A 11 0.22 9.01 33.28
CA PHE A 11 -0.82 9.39 32.32
C PHE A 11 -0.22 10.06 31.08
N PHE A 12 0.80 10.91 31.26
CA PHE A 12 1.51 11.56 30.16
C PHE A 12 2.27 10.56 29.27
N TRP A 13 2.95 9.57 29.87
CA TRP A 13 3.65 8.51 29.11
C TRP A 13 2.68 7.56 28.39
N LEU A 14 1.55 7.23 29.01
CA LEU A 14 0.48 6.47 28.37
C LEU A 14 -0.11 7.21 27.17
N LEU A 15 -0.43 8.50 27.34
CA LEU A 15 -0.90 9.35 26.25
C LEU A 15 0.13 9.47 25.12
N ALA A 16 1.41 9.66 25.46
CA ALA A 16 2.48 9.73 24.46
C ALA A 16 2.63 8.40 23.69
N SER A 17 2.53 7.25 24.37
CA SER A 17 2.58 5.93 23.73
C SER A 17 1.39 5.71 22.79
N VAL A 18 0.18 6.03 23.21
CA VAL A 18 -1.04 5.90 22.40
C VAL A 18 -0.96 6.82 21.18
N MET A 19 -0.51 8.07 21.36
CA MET A 19 -0.34 9.03 20.27
C MET A 19 0.71 8.55 19.25
N CYS A 20 1.82 7.98 19.72
CA CYS A 20 2.86 7.44 18.85
C CYS A 20 2.35 6.24 18.03
N ALA A 21 1.56 5.35 18.65
CA ALA A 21 0.93 4.22 17.96
C ALA A 21 -0.07 4.68 16.88
N LEU A 22 -0.87 5.71 17.18
CA LEU A 22 -1.80 6.30 16.21
C LEU A 22 -1.08 6.92 15.01
N LEU A 23 0.05 7.61 15.24
CA LEU A 23 0.85 8.20 14.17
C LEU A 23 1.47 7.16 13.24
N LEU A 24 1.97 6.05 13.80
CA LEU A 24 2.51 4.94 13.01
C LEU A 24 1.43 4.29 12.13
N LEU A 25 0.24 4.05 12.68
CA LEU A 25 -0.88 3.48 11.94
C LEU A 25 -1.39 4.41 10.81
N GLY A 26 -1.39 5.72 11.04
CA GLY A 26 -1.78 6.71 10.03
C GLY A 26 -0.83 6.80 8.83
N SER A 27 0.48 6.61 9.04
CA SER A 27 1.48 6.65 7.97
C SER A 27 1.42 5.47 6.97
N ALA A 28 0.67 4.42 7.28
CA ALA A 28 0.53 3.25 6.42
C ALA A 28 -0.52 3.44 5.29
N CYS A 29 -1.38 4.47 5.38
CA CYS A 29 -2.21 4.90 4.26
C CYS A 29 -1.39 5.74 3.28
N GLN A 30 -0.60 5.07 2.44
CA GLN A 30 0.09 5.68 1.29
C GLN A 30 -0.75 5.45 0.02
N LYS A 31 -0.71 6.41 -0.90
CA LYS A 31 -1.46 6.34 -2.16
C LYS A 31 -0.72 5.45 -3.15
N ALA A 32 -1.42 4.52 -3.80
CA ALA A 32 -0.79 3.58 -4.73
C ALA A 32 -0.22 4.29 -5.97
N PRO A 33 1.07 4.08 -6.32
CA PRO A 33 1.64 4.65 -7.54
C PRO A 33 0.98 4.02 -8.77
N GLY A 34 0.71 4.83 -9.80
CA GLY A 34 0.13 4.38 -11.06
C GLY A 34 -1.41 4.24 -11.10
N THR A 35 -2.07 3.80 -10.03
CA THR A 35 -3.55 3.60 -10.03
C THR A 35 -4.35 4.71 -9.35
N ALA A 36 -3.67 5.62 -8.63
CA ALA A 36 -4.25 6.73 -7.88
C ALA A 36 -5.32 6.34 -6.83
N ARG A 37 -5.40 5.05 -6.46
CA ARG A 37 -6.32 4.55 -5.42
C ARG A 37 -5.63 4.50 -4.05
N ASP A 38 -6.42 4.69 -3.01
CA ASP A 38 -5.96 4.50 -1.63
C ASP A 38 -5.93 2.99 -1.35
N GLN A 39 -4.75 2.38 -1.51
CA GLN A 39 -4.49 0.98 -1.17
C GLN A 39 -3.27 0.92 -0.27
N LEU A 40 -3.34 0.07 0.75
CA LEU A 40 -2.23 -0.18 1.68
C LEU A 40 -1.09 -0.88 0.93
N ILE A 41 -0.10 -0.12 0.47
CA ILE A 41 1.08 -0.67 -0.20
C ILE A 41 2.24 -0.77 0.79
N TYR A 42 2.60 -2.01 1.13
CA TYR A 42 3.66 -2.34 2.09
C TYR A 42 5.01 -2.67 1.42
N ILE A 43 5.10 -2.50 0.09
CA ILE A 43 6.27 -2.81 -0.74
C ILE A 43 6.70 -1.58 -1.54
N SER A 44 7.97 -1.48 -1.91
CA SER A 44 8.43 -0.39 -2.79
C SER A 44 7.82 -0.51 -4.19
N GLU A 45 7.66 0.61 -4.88
CA GLU A 45 7.17 0.68 -6.27
C GLU A 45 7.95 -0.24 -7.21
N GLU A 46 9.29 -0.24 -7.09
CA GLU A 46 10.16 -1.12 -7.87
C GLU A 46 9.82 -2.61 -7.65
N LYS A 47 9.51 -2.98 -6.41
CA LYS A 47 9.14 -4.35 -6.04
C LYS A 47 7.73 -4.70 -6.54
N GLU A 48 6.81 -3.73 -6.55
CA GLU A 48 5.48 -3.88 -7.12
C GLU A 48 5.55 -4.18 -8.62
N ILE A 49 6.33 -3.39 -9.37
CA ILE A 49 6.53 -3.59 -10.81
C ILE A 49 7.16 -4.96 -11.09
N ALA A 50 8.19 -5.33 -10.33
CA ALA A 50 8.84 -6.62 -10.47
C ALA A 50 7.87 -7.80 -10.25
N LEU A 51 7.01 -7.71 -9.23
CA LEU A 51 5.97 -8.71 -8.96
C LEU A 51 4.92 -8.76 -10.08
N GLY A 52 4.48 -7.61 -10.58
CA GLY A 52 3.55 -7.53 -11.71
C GLY A 52 4.10 -8.22 -12.96
N LEU A 53 5.36 -7.98 -13.31
CA LEU A 53 6.03 -8.64 -14.43
C LEU A 53 6.20 -10.15 -14.22
N ALA A 54 6.53 -10.57 -13.00
CA ALA A 54 6.65 -11.99 -12.68
C ALA A 54 5.30 -12.72 -12.82
N ALA A 55 4.23 -12.13 -12.27
CA ALA A 55 2.88 -12.68 -12.37
C ALA A 55 2.39 -12.72 -13.82
N PHE A 56 2.62 -11.67 -14.60
CA PHE A 56 2.27 -11.62 -16.02
C PHE A 56 2.92 -12.77 -16.81
N ARG A 57 4.23 -13.00 -16.58
CA ARG A 57 4.96 -14.11 -17.22
C ARG A 57 4.42 -15.48 -16.82
N GLU A 58 4.00 -15.65 -15.57
CA GLU A 58 3.41 -16.92 -15.11
C GLU A 58 2.08 -17.20 -15.79
N VAL A 59 1.22 -16.19 -15.90
CA VAL A 59 -0.07 -16.31 -16.61
C VAL A 59 0.15 -16.73 -18.06
N LEU A 60 1.11 -16.13 -18.76
CA LEU A 60 1.42 -16.47 -20.16
C LEU A 60 1.85 -17.92 -20.38
N LYS A 61 2.33 -18.63 -19.35
CA LYS A 61 2.61 -20.07 -19.46
C LYS A 61 1.34 -20.90 -19.57
N SER A 62 0.26 -20.46 -18.93
CA SER A 62 -1.04 -21.15 -18.88
C SER A 62 -2.03 -20.63 -19.94
N ALA A 63 -1.94 -19.36 -20.30
CA ALA A 63 -2.83 -18.68 -21.23
C ALA A 63 -1.97 -18.01 -22.33
N PRO A 64 -1.71 -18.70 -23.45
CA PRO A 64 -0.94 -18.14 -24.54
C PRO A 64 -1.71 -16.99 -25.20
N LEU A 65 -0.95 -16.03 -25.75
CA LEU A 65 -1.53 -14.90 -26.47
C LEU A 65 -2.31 -15.34 -27.70
N SER A 66 -3.44 -14.68 -27.94
CA SER A 66 -4.17 -14.82 -29.20
C SER A 66 -3.28 -14.42 -30.36
N ARG A 67 -3.32 -15.20 -31.45
CA ARG A 67 -2.62 -14.87 -32.71
C ARG A 67 -3.48 -14.05 -33.66
N ASP A 68 -4.73 -13.81 -33.30
CA ASP A 68 -5.66 -13.02 -34.09
C ASP A 68 -5.35 -11.52 -33.90
N PRO A 69 -4.89 -10.82 -34.95
CA PRO A 69 -4.59 -9.40 -34.87
C PRO A 69 -5.85 -8.56 -34.64
N GLU A 70 -7.03 -8.96 -35.11
CA GLU A 70 -8.26 -8.18 -34.97
C GLU A 70 -8.72 -8.12 -33.51
N VAL A 71 -8.69 -9.27 -32.82
CA VAL A 71 -8.99 -9.36 -31.39
C VAL A 71 -7.96 -8.60 -30.56
N THR A 72 -6.68 -8.71 -30.91
CA THR A 72 -5.60 -8.01 -30.19
C THR A 72 -5.72 -6.48 -30.35
N LEU A 73 -6.05 -6.01 -31.55
CA LEU A 73 -6.31 -4.60 -31.82
C LEU A 73 -7.51 -4.08 -31.02
N MET A 74 -8.57 -4.87 -30.86
CA MET A 74 -9.73 -4.49 -30.04
C MET A 74 -9.33 -4.29 -28.57
N VAL A 75 -8.57 -5.21 -27.98
CA VAL A 75 -8.11 -5.11 -26.58
C VAL A 75 -7.17 -3.92 -26.39
N ASN A 76 -6.24 -3.71 -27.32
CA ASN A 76 -5.31 -2.57 -27.27
C ASN A 76 -5.99 -1.20 -27.38
N ARG A 77 -7.23 -1.14 -27.91
CA ARG A 77 -8.00 0.11 -27.98
C ARG A 77 -8.68 0.48 -26.66
N VAL A 78 -8.91 -0.48 -25.77
CA VAL A 78 -9.59 -0.28 -24.47
C VAL A 78 -8.64 -0.31 -23.28
N GLY A 79 -7.44 -0.88 -23.45
CA GLY A 79 -6.36 -0.87 -22.46
C GLY A 79 -5.74 0.51 -22.30
#